data_AF-U9UVZ6-F1
#
_entry.id   AF-U9UVZ6-F1
#
_cell.length_a   1.000
_cell.length_b   1.000
_cell.length_c   1.000
_cell.angle_alpha   90.00
_cell.angle_beta   90.00
_cell.angle_gamma   90.00
#
_symmetry.space_group_name_H-M   'P 1'
#
loop_
_entity.id
_entity.type
_entity.pdbx_description
1 polymer ?
#
loop_
_entity_poly.entity_id
_entity_poly.type
_entity_poly.pdbx_seq_one_letter_code
_entity_poly.pdbx_strand_id
1 'polypeptide(L)'
;MLAFKKCIELDSNDDLAEVQLNYLKYLSKNNGSKVDYDIITKISQISNIYYNKSLLFLRCKIYIELEEYLKAKSDLGRLFILNEEDISFICLLRKYSDFWSELYINYKINENDFKEFGIVDKFSKLLYKVINLYFISNLTNLNNGLNSIKVSDSNSLSGQVFCFKDDVFYLNLPKLTNDFTKDFHYVAWKINVKKILSQNAFVKFSITEGKKDSNKVYPTKEYLLRYNDLSKFEGLGWIEYTLPIKVHCNRWIQLSIEVNKGSIDMRIDYVRFKKSFGKQIYFPKMGHFLPIHKLLPNVPKAFKDNYFSMKEMENLLLLKDIIE
;
A
#
# COMPACT_ATOMS: atom_id res chain seq x y z
N MET A 1 -12.77 1.16 -25.30
CA MET A 1 -13.82 0.07 -25.32
C MET A 1 -13.58 -0.89 -26.50
N LEU A 2 -13.10 -0.33 -27.72
CA LEU A 2 -12.79 -1.14 -28.92
C LEU A 2 -11.56 -2.03 -28.67
N ALA A 3 -10.61 -1.54 -27.92
CA ALA A 3 -9.38 -2.33 -27.61
C ALA A 3 -9.72 -3.52 -26.70
N PHE A 4 -10.54 -3.37 -25.71
CA PHE A 4 -10.88 -4.49 -24.81
C PHE A 4 -11.82 -5.48 -25.51
N LYS A 5 -12.63 -4.95 -26.39
CA LYS A 5 -13.45 -5.88 -27.22
C LYS A 5 -12.55 -6.79 -28.07
N LYS A 6 -11.54 -6.14 -28.58
CA LYS A 6 -10.62 -6.94 -29.43
C LYS A 6 -9.84 -7.94 -28.57
N CYS A 7 -9.46 -7.57 -27.34
CA CYS A 7 -8.76 -8.51 -26.43
C CYS A 7 -9.66 -9.71 -26.11
N ILE A 8 -10.88 -9.42 -25.93
CA ILE A 8 -11.81 -10.51 -25.58
C ILE A 8 -12.02 -11.41 -26.80
N GLU A 9 -12.13 -10.73 -28.00
CA GLU A 9 -12.24 -11.55 -29.24
C GLU A 9 -11.02 -12.46 -29.42
N LEU A 10 -9.88 -11.92 -29.04
CA LEU A 10 -8.63 -12.70 -29.23
C LEU A 10 -8.50 -13.76 -28.15
N ASP A 11 -9.01 -13.46 -26.97
CA ASP A 11 -9.00 -14.42 -25.85
C ASP A 11 -10.33 -14.32 -25.09
N SER A 12 -11.14 -15.30 -25.42
CA SER A 12 -12.52 -15.22 -24.87
C SER A 12 -12.51 -15.49 -23.36
N ASN A 13 -11.40 -15.87 -22.83
CA ASN A 13 -11.35 -16.12 -21.37
C ASN A 13 -10.58 -15.01 -20.64
N ASP A 14 -10.39 -13.87 -21.23
CA ASP A 14 -9.66 -12.76 -20.56
C ASP A 14 -10.63 -12.00 -19.63
N ASP A 15 -10.65 -12.46 -18.37
CA ASP A 15 -11.64 -11.94 -17.39
C ASP A 15 -11.33 -10.49 -17.02
N LEU A 16 -10.05 -10.12 -17.03
CA LEU A 16 -9.70 -8.72 -16.70
C LEU A 16 -10.20 -7.76 -17.78
N ALA A 17 -9.93 -8.16 -19.05
CA ALA A 17 -10.42 -7.31 -20.16
C ALA A 17 -11.95 -7.20 -20.14
N GLU A 18 -12.58 -8.32 -19.74
CA GLU A 18 -14.05 -8.30 -19.67
C GLU A 18 -14.55 -7.34 -18.58
N VAL A 19 -13.94 -7.41 -17.41
CA VAL A 19 -14.38 -6.52 -16.30
C VAL A 19 -14.10 -5.07 -16.66
N GLN A 20 -12.97 -4.82 -17.28
CA GLN A 20 -12.64 -3.43 -17.67
C GLN A 20 -13.62 -2.91 -18.74
N LEU A 21 -13.94 -3.76 -19.69
CA LEU A 21 -14.90 -3.33 -20.73
C LEU A 21 -16.26 -3.01 -20.09
N ASN A 22 -16.67 -3.92 -19.16
CA ASN A 22 -17.96 -3.65 -18.51
C ASN A 22 -17.91 -2.35 -17.69
N TYR A 23 -16.79 -2.15 -17.03
CA TYR A 23 -16.62 -0.89 -16.27
C TYR A 23 -16.72 0.33 -17.20
N LEU A 24 -16.05 0.30 -18.37
CA LEU A 24 -16.09 1.45 -19.29
C LEU A 24 -17.52 1.67 -19.81
N LYS A 25 -18.20 0.53 -20.04
CA LYS A 25 -19.59 0.68 -20.49
C LYS A 25 -20.44 1.38 -19.42
N TYR A 26 -20.08 0.99 -18.22
CA TYR A 26 -20.78 1.69 -17.10
C TYR A 26 -20.46 3.18 -17.12
N LEU A 27 -19.23 3.59 -17.18
CA LEU A 27 -18.86 5.02 -17.15
C LEU A 27 -19.52 5.78 -18.30
N SER A 28 -19.67 5.11 -19.45
CA SER A 28 -20.23 5.78 -20.64
C SER A 28 -21.74 5.99 -20.49
N LYS A 29 -22.40 5.20 -19.69
CA LYS A 29 -23.88 5.25 -19.55
C LYS A 29 -24.27 6.13 -18.36
N ASN A 30 -23.35 6.46 -17.43
CA ASN A 30 -23.63 7.17 -16.17
C ASN A 30 -23.32 8.66 -16.33
N ASN A 31 -23.28 9.20 -17.63
CA ASN A 31 -23.31 10.68 -17.78
C ASN A 31 -24.74 11.21 -17.65
N GLY A 32 -25.61 10.56 -16.71
CA GLY A 32 -26.83 11.30 -16.30
C GLY A 32 -27.98 10.32 -16.05
N SER A 33 -27.93 9.01 -15.59
CA SER A 33 -29.09 8.27 -15.04
C SER A 33 -28.61 6.97 -14.38
N LYS A 34 -29.38 6.51 -13.26
CA LYS A 34 -29.63 5.38 -12.34
C LYS A 34 -28.72 4.18 -12.65
N VAL A 35 -27.84 3.87 -11.63
CA VAL A 35 -26.93 2.70 -11.47
C VAL A 35 -27.47 1.49 -12.24
N ASP A 36 -26.82 1.06 -13.39
CA ASP A 36 -27.25 -0.12 -14.18
C ASP A 36 -26.90 -1.41 -13.42
N TYR A 37 -27.71 -1.92 -12.50
CA TYR A 37 -27.63 -3.18 -11.74
C TYR A 37 -27.28 -4.36 -12.67
N ASP A 38 -27.38 -4.16 -13.97
CA ASP A 38 -27.06 -5.24 -14.92
C ASP A 38 -25.54 -5.43 -15.08
N ILE A 39 -24.75 -4.34 -14.86
CA ILE A 39 -23.28 -4.41 -15.00
C ILE A 39 -22.68 -5.03 -13.72
N ILE A 40 -23.27 -4.74 -12.59
CA ILE A 40 -22.78 -5.32 -11.32
C ILE A 40 -23.02 -6.83 -11.33
N THR A 41 -24.15 -7.22 -11.86
CA THR A 41 -24.43 -8.67 -11.91
C THR A 41 -23.45 -9.39 -12.86
N LYS A 42 -23.14 -8.72 -13.89
CA LYS A 42 -22.21 -9.37 -14.86
C LYS A 42 -20.80 -9.49 -14.28
N ILE A 43 -20.36 -8.47 -13.50
CA ILE A 43 -19.01 -8.53 -12.90
C ILE A 43 -19.00 -9.60 -11.80
N SER A 44 -20.11 -9.69 -11.08
CA SER A 44 -20.16 -10.65 -9.96
C SER A 44 -20.18 -12.09 -10.48
N GLN A 45 -20.57 -12.30 -11.73
CA GLN A 45 -20.69 -13.67 -12.27
C GLN A 45 -19.36 -14.15 -12.84
N ILE A 46 -18.34 -13.24 -12.76
CA ILE A 46 -17.04 -13.68 -13.30
C ILE A 46 -16.42 -14.68 -12.30
N SER A 47 -16.25 -15.88 -12.81
CA SER A 47 -15.73 -16.95 -11.93
C SER A 47 -14.36 -16.60 -11.36
N ASN A 48 -14.11 -16.90 -10.04
CA ASN A 48 -12.79 -16.89 -9.38
C ASN A 48 -12.32 -15.46 -9.09
N ILE A 49 -13.21 -14.57 -9.04
CA ILE A 49 -12.82 -13.15 -8.84
C ILE A 49 -12.20 -12.99 -7.45
N TYR A 50 -12.58 -13.85 -6.59
CA TYR A 50 -12.09 -13.67 -5.19
C TYR A 50 -10.64 -14.09 -5.07
N TYR A 51 -10.12 -14.73 -6.14
CA TYR A 51 -8.72 -15.20 -5.97
C TYR A 51 -7.78 -14.41 -6.89
N ASN A 52 -8.44 -13.58 -7.70
CA ASN A 52 -7.58 -12.76 -8.58
C ASN A 52 -7.49 -11.33 -8.04
N LYS A 53 -6.26 -10.86 -7.72
CA LYS A 53 -6.06 -9.57 -7.02
C LYS A 53 -6.50 -8.39 -7.91
N SER A 54 -6.16 -8.50 -9.14
CA SER A 54 -6.49 -7.36 -10.03
C SER A 54 -8.01 -7.27 -10.25
N LEU A 55 -8.60 -8.44 -10.48
CA LEU A 55 -10.06 -8.41 -10.73
C LEU A 55 -10.81 -7.97 -9.46
N LEU A 56 -10.30 -8.51 -8.36
CA LEU A 56 -10.95 -8.14 -7.09
C LEU A 56 -10.81 -6.64 -6.83
N PHE A 57 -9.61 -6.11 -7.08
CA PHE A 57 -9.41 -4.66 -6.90
C PHE A 57 -10.35 -3.85 -7.78
N LEU A 58 -10.45 -4.20 -9.04
CA LEU A 58 -11.32 -3.44 -9.94
C LEU A 58 -12.78 -3.49 -9.48
N ARG A 59 -13.19 -4.65 -9.06
CA ARG A 59 -14.60 -4.72 -8.61
C ARG A 59 -14.80 -3.87 -7.35
N CYS A 60 -13.81 -4.01 -6.48
CA CYS A 60 -13.88 -3.14 -5.28
C CYS A 60 -14.01 -1.67 -5.67
N LYS A 61 -13.19 -1.25 -6.52
CA LYS A 61 -13.24 0.15 -6.98
C LYS A 61 -14.61 0.49 -7.58
N ILE A 62 -15.14 -0.35 -8.37
CA ILE A 62 -16.46 -0.09 -8.99
C ILE A 62 -17.53 0.00 -7.89
N TYR A 63 -17.48 -0.92 -6.92
CA TYR A 63 -18.47 -0.85 -5.83
C TYR A 63 -18.35 0.47 -5.08
N ILE A 64 -17.12 0.92 -4.90
CA ILE A 64 -16.97 2.21 -4.18
C ILE A 64 -17.61 3.34 -4.99
N GLU A 65 -17.39 3.32 -6.31
CA GLU A 65 -17.90 4.41 -7.17
C GLU A 65 -19.42 4.36 -7.26
N LEU A 66 -19.93 3.16 -7.00
CA LEU A 66 -21.41 3.04 -7.05
C LEU A 66 -22.00 3.23 -5.67
N GLU A 67 -21.14 3.52 -4.72
CA GLU A 67 -21.55 3.74 -3.32
C GLU A 67 -22.16 2.48 -2.73
N GLU A 68 -21.87 1.29 -3.26
CA GLU A 68 -22.20 0.01 -2.58
C GLU A 68 -21.10 -0.37 -1.59
N TYR A 69 -21.05 0.31 -0.44
CA TYR A 69 -19.87 0.30 0.45
C TYR A 69 -19.78 -1.04 1.19
N LEU A 70 -20.95 -1.68 1.42
CA LEU A 70 -20.86 -2.98 2.12
C LEU A 70 -20.19 -4.04 1.24
N LYS A 71 -20.57 -4.00 0.02
CA LYS A 71 -19.91 -4.95 -0.90
C LYS A 71 -18.44 -4.60 -1.11
N ALA A 72 -18.16 -3.28 -1.24
CA ALA A 72 -16.75 -2.86 -1.40
C ALA A 72 -15.92 -3.27 -0.18
N LYS A 73 -16.55 -3.17 0.94
CA LYS A 73 -15.82 -3.54 2.17
C LYS A 73 -15.43 -5.02 2.13
N SER A 74 -16.37 -5.84 1.76
CA SER A 74 -16.06 -7.28 1.65
C SER A 74 -14.90 -7.53 0.69
N ASP A 75 -14.90 -6.85 -0.45
CA ASP A 75 -13.79 -7.05 -1.41
C ASP A 75 -12.46 -6.51 -0.85
N LEU A 76 -12.61 -5.34 -0.19
CA LEU A 76 -11.39 -4.76 0.39
C LEU A 76 -10.80 -5.72 1.44
N GLY A 77 -11.64 -6.31 2.30
CA GLY A 77 -11.16 -7.32 3.27
C GLY A 77 -10.40 -8.45 2.59
N ARG A 78 -11.01 -8.93 1.56
CA ARG A 78 -10.33 -10.03 0.83
C ARG A 78 -9.00 -9.57 0.23
N LEU A 79 -8.98 -8.33 -0.28
CA LEU A 79 -7.71 -7.81 -0.85
C LEU A 79 -6.62 -7.76 0.23
N PHE A 80 -7.01 -7.43 1.43
CA PHE A 80 -5.99 -7.40 2.50
C PHE A 80 -5.45 -8.81 2.76
N ILE A 81 -6.30 -9.78 2.59
CA ILE A 81 -5.86 -11.17 2.87
C ILE A 81 -4.97 -11.67 1.73
N LEU A 82 -5.33 -11.30 0.53
CA LEU A 82 -4.60 -11.87 -0.62
C LEU A 82 -3.27 -11.13 -0.82
N ASN A 83 -3.28 -9.80 -0.26
CA ASN A 83 -2.08 -8.98 -0.56
C ASN A 83 -1.33 -8.67 0.73
N GLU A 84 -0.96 -9.79 1.36
CA GLU A 84 -0.27 -9.50 2.65
C GLU A 84 1.06 -8.77 2.40
N GLU A 85 1.62 -8.97 1.26
CA GLU A 85 2.97 -8.43 1.04
C GLU A 85 2.91 -7.06 0.34
N ASP A 86 1.73 -6.82 -0.33
CA ASP A 86 1.68 -5.56 -1.10
C ASP A 86 0.36 -4.81 -0.80
N ILE A 87 0.58 -3.63 -0.14
CA ILE A 87 -0.66 -2.88 0.22
C ILE A 87 -0.71 -1.59 -0.60
N SER A 88 0.04 -1.69 -1.72
CA SER A 88 0.15 -0.47 -2.55
C SER A 88 -1.20 -0.10 -3.16
N PHE A 89 -2.10 -1.06 -3.23
CA PHE A 89 -3.40 -0.75 -3.83
C PHE A 89 -4.16 0.28 -2.98
N ILE A 90 -3.82 0.40 -1.73
CA ILE A 90 -4.50 1.39 -0.86
C ILE A 90 -4.27 2.80 -1.40
N CYS A 91 -3.03 3.00 -1.92
CA CYS A 91 -2.75 4.33 -2.47
C CYS A 91 -3.73 4.69 -3.60
N LEU A 92 -4.16 3.68 -4.33
CA LEU A 92 -5.08 3.94 -5.47
C LEU A 92 -6.50 4.22 -4.97
N LEU A 93 -6.82 3.77 -3.81
CA LEU A 93 -8.20 3.95 -3.33
C LEU A 93 -8.27 5.13 -2.35
N ARG A 94 -7.16 5.75 -2.15
CA ARG A 94 -7.09 6.82 -1.12
C ARG A 94 -7.99 7.99 -1.51
N LYS A 95 -8.18 8.19 -2.72
CA LYS A 95 -8.95 9.37 -3.18
C LYS A 95 -10.43 9.25 -2.80
N TYR A 96 -10.88 8.06 -2.38
CA TYR A 96 -12.32 7.88 -2.07
C TYR A 96 -12.54 8.10 -0.57
N SER A 97 -12.49 9.36 -0.13
CA SER A 97 -12.52 9.69 1.32
C SER A 97 -13.87 9.28 1.93
N ASP A 98 -14.99 9.39 1.11
CA ASP A 98 -16.31 8.99 1.66
C ASP A 98 -16.35 7.50 2.00
N PHE A 99 -15.76 6.75 1.13
CA PHE A 99 -15.72 5.30 1.38
C PHE A 99 -14.96 4.99 2.68
N TRP A 100 -13.80 5.59 2.87
CA TRP A 100 -13.01 5.29 4.08
C TRP A 100 -13.75 5.77 5.33
N SER A 101 -14.42 6.92 5.21
CA SER A 101 -15.21 7.38 6.38
C SER A 101 -16.31 6.39 6.74
N GLU A 102 -16.96 5.86 5.69
CA GLU A 102 -18.00 4.84 5.97
C GLU A 102 -17.40 3.57 6.60
N LEU A 103 -16.26 3.22 6.12
CA LEU A 103 -15.64 2.01 6.70
C LEU A 103 -15.29 2.23 8.17
N TYR A 104 -14.81 3.42 8.40
CA TYR A 104 -14.47 3.74 9.80
C TYR A 104 -15.69 3.53 10.70
N ILE A 105 -16.88 3.93 10.26
CA ILE A 105 -18.10 3.76 11.07
C ILE A 105 -18.45 2.27 11.16
N ASN A 106 -18.29 1.56 10.10
CA ASN A 106 -18.66 0.13 10.06
C ASN A 106 -17.79 -0.70 11.00
N TYR A 107 -16.49 -0.26 11.12
CA TYR A 107 -15.61 -1.08 11.99
C TYR A 107 -15.76 -0.63 13.45
N LYS A 108 -16.71 0.25 13.70
CA LYS A 108 -17.01 0.75 15.06
C LYS A 108 -15.74 1.10 15.82
N ILE A 109 -14.86 1.82 15.15
CA ILE A 109 -13.57 2.19 15.76
C ILE A 109 -13.81 3.35 16.73
N ASN A 110 -13.31 3.14 18.01
CA ASN A 110 -13.47 4.20 19.04
C ASN A 110 -12.53 5.38 18.78
N GLU A 111 -13.07 6.60 18.94
CA GLU A 111 -12.30 7.82 18.61
C GLU A 111 -11.18 8.07 19.62
N ASN A 112 -11.26 7.53 20.80
CA ASN A 112 -10.28 7.94 21.83
C ASN A 112 -9.16 6.90 21.96
N ASP A 113 -9.17 5.85 21.11
CA ASP A 113 -8.26 4.72 21.39
C ASP A 113 -6.88 4.98 20.79
N PHE A 114 -6.70 6.25 20.13
CA PHE A 114 -5.40 6.21 19.42
C PHE A 114 -4.66 7.53 19.65
N LYS A 115 -5.24 8.36 20.56
CA LYS A 115 -4.63 9.69 20.75
C LYS A 115 -3.23 9.54 21.37
N GLU A 116 -3.09 8.50 22.14
CA GLU A 116 -1.77 8.30 22.79
C GLU A 116 -0.68 7.95 21.77
N PHE A 117 -1.17 7.54 20.58
CA PHE A 117 -0.19 7.18 19.53
C PHE A 117 -0.04 8.32 18.52
N GLY A 118 -0.83 9.40 18.81
CA GLY A 118 -0.71 10.55 17.87
C GLY A 118 -1.52 10.35 16.59
N ILE A 119 -2.40 9.28 16.54
CA ILE A 119 -3.24 9.04 15.34
C ILE A 119 -4.55 9.82 15.50
N VAL A 120 -4.78 10.75 14.54
CA VAL A 120 -5.93 11.66 14.77
C VAL A 120 -6.95 11.47 13.64
N ASP A 121 -6.42 11.19 12.40
CA ASP A 121 -7.40 11.16 11.30
C ASP A 121 -8.00 9.76 11.15
N LYS A 122 -9.22 9.72 10.57
CA LYS A 122 -10.03 8.47 10.51
C LYS A 122 -9.33 7.42 9.63
N PHE A 123 -8.75 7.90 8.57
CA PHE A 123 -8.07 6.97 7.67
C PHE A 123 -6.91 6.25 8.38
N SER A 124 -6.11 6.97 9.08
CA SER A 124 -4.97 6.35 9.79
C SER A 124 -5.46 5.42 10.90
N LYS A 125 -6.52 5.82 11.55
CA LYS A 125 -7.06 4.92 12.60
C LYS A 125 -7.50 3.58 11.99
N LEU A 126 -8.17 3.74 10.91
CA LEU A 126 -8.66 2.50 10.27
C LEU A 126 -7.50 1.60 9.85
N LEU A 127 -6.47 2.16 9.22
CA LEU A 127 -5.36 1.31 8.73
C LEU A 127 -4.60 0.70 9.91
N TYR A 128 -4.47 1.49 10.95
CA TYR A 128 -3.78 0.91 12.11
C TYR A 128 -4.59 -0.25 12.70
N LYS A 129 -5.86 -0.11 12.72
CA LYS A 129 -6.70 -1.14 13.33
C LYS A 129 -6.84 -2.37 12.43
N VAL A 130 -6.89 -2.15 11.14
CA VAL A 130 -7.30 -3.29 10.26
C VAL A 130 -6.05 -3.99 9.74
N ILE A 131 -4.96 -3.17 9.53
CA ILE A 131 -3.84 -3.92 8.89
C ILE A 131 -2.56 -3.61 9.66
N ASN A 132 -2.64 -2.95 10.91
CA ASN A 132 -1.50 -2.70 11.82
C ASN A 132 -0.42 -1.83 11.17
N LEU A 133 -0.93 -0.83 10.52
CA LEU A 133 0.01 0.12 9.85
C LEU A 133 0.01 1.45 10.58
N TYR A 134 1.23 1.87 10.90
CA TYR A 134 1.37 3.18 11.58
C TYR A 134 2.15 4.16 10.69
N PHE A 135 1.45 5.31 10.49
CA PHE A 135 2.15 6.33 9.68
C PHE A 135 3.13 7.12 10.55
N ILE A 136 4.28 7.35 9.94
CA ILE A 136 5.32 8.06 10.73
C ILE A 136 4.92 9.53 10.89
N SER A 137 4.13 10.03 9.98
CA SER A 137 3.73 11.46 10.04
C SER A 137 2.81 11.71 11.24
N ASN A 138 2.28 10.62 11.82
CA ASN A 138 1.44 10.84 13.02
C ASN A 138 2.26 11.35 14.21
N LEU A 139 3.49 11.23 14.16
CA LEU A 139 4.36 11.69 15.28
C LEU A 139 4.32 13.21 15.41
N THR A 140 3.98 13.86 14.39
CA THR A 140 3.92 15.35 14.49
C THR A 140 2.81 15.78 15.44
N ASN A 141 1.90 14.86 15.56
CA ASN A 141 0.82 15.20 16.51
C ASN A 141 1.26 15.08 17.96
N LEU A 142 2.37 14.35 18.16
CA LEU A 142 2.87 14.18 19.54
C LEU A 142 4.01 15.15 19.81
N ASN A 143 4.65 15.53 18.78
CA ASN A 143 5.81 16.43 18.93
C ASN A 143 5.88 17.36 17.72
N ASN A 144 5.49 18.62 17.97
CA ASN A 144 5.40 19.59 16.86
C ASN A 144 6.78 19.93 16.31
N GLY A 145 7.86 19.67 17.07
CA GLY A 145 9.25 19.91 16.60
C GLY A 145 9.61 19.06 15.37
N LEU A 146 8.76 18.06 15.11
CA LEU A 146 9.08 17.16 13.98
C LEU A 146 8.51 17.68 12.66
N ASN A 147 7.82 18.85 12.72
CA ASN A 147 7.28 19.44 11.48
C ASN A 147 8.40 19.88 10.53
N SER A 148 9.52 20.14 11.10
CA SER A 148 10.63 20.65 10.27
C SER A 148 11.16 19.57 9.32
N ILE A 149 10.87 18.30 9.69
CA ILE A 149 11.46 17.24 8.84
C ILE A 149 10.35 16.53 8.07
N LYS A 150 9.17 16.98 8.17
CA LYS A 150 8.03 16.45 7.42
C LYS A 150 7.97 17.05 6.01
N VAL A 151 7.82 16.12 5.04
CA VAL A 151 7.80 16.59 3.64
C VAL A 151 6.66 15.88 2.91
N SER A 152 6.12 16.60 1.91
CA SER A 152 5.05 15.98 1.11
C SER A 152 5.65 15.06 0.03
N ASP A 153 4.98 13.90 -0.10
CA ASP A 153 5.42 12.95 -1.15
C ASP A 153 4.19 12.23 -1.73
N SER A 154 4.01 12.47 -2.98
CA SER A 154 2.79 11.93 -3.64
C SER A 154 2.89 10.41 -3.82
N ASN A 155 4.06 9.98 -3.79
CA ASN A 155 4.21 8.52 -3.99
C ASN A 155 4.16 7.78 -2.65
N SER A 156 3.93 8.56 -1.57
CA SER A 156 3.82 7.88 -0.25
C SER A 156 2.35 7.56 0.04
N LEU A 157 2.16 6.59 0.88
CA LEU A 157 0.78 6.21 1.23
C LEU A 157 0.08 7.30 2.04
N SER A 158 0.77 7.98 2.90
CA SER A 158 0.13 9.01 3.76
C SER A 158 0.16 10.37 3.08
N GLY A 159 0.94 10.49 1.98
CA GLY A 159 1.09 11.82 1.36
C GLY A 159 2.17 12.66 2.06
N GLN A 160 2.45 12.25 3.29
CA GLN A 160 3.51 12.94 4.04
C GLN A 160 4.53 11.93 4.59
N VAL A 161 5.88 12.42 4.55
CA VAL A 161 6.92 11.47 5.01
C VAL A 161 7.96 12.26 5.81
N PHE A 162 8.78 11.51 6.53
CA PHE A 162 9.90 12.19 7.22
C PHE A 162 11.20 12.02 6.44
N CYS A 163 11.88 13.19 6.28
CA CYS A 163 13.15 13.19 5.52
C CYS A 163 14.31 13.47 6.48
N PHE A 164 15.40 12.68 6.16
CA PHE A 164 16.54 12.83 7.11
C PHE A 164 17.81 13.14 6.31
N LYS A 165 18.34 14.37 6.11
CA LYS A 165 19.48 14.73 5.25
C LYS A 165 20.51 15.55 6.03
N ASP A 166 20.26 15.93 7.49
CA ASP A 166 21.25 16.91 8.02
C ASP A 166 21.21 16.91 9.54
N ASP A 167 20.41 16.07 10.26
CA ASP A 167 20.35 16.13 11.74
C ASP A 167 20.50 14.70 12.30
N VAL A 168 21.33 14.66 13.58
CA VAL A 168 21.39 13.39 14.33
C VAL A 168 19.96 12.88 14.56
N PHE A 169 19.80 11.60 13.94
CA PHE A 169 18.43 11.08 13.70
C PHE A 169 18.16 9.92 14.66
N TYR A 170 17.56 10.34 15.76
CA TYR A 170 16.96 9.27 16.58
C TYR A 170 15.45 9.49 16.67
N LEU A 171 14.76 8.55 16.02
CA LEU A 171 13.30 8.66 16.05
C LEU A 171 12.73 7.51 16.89
N ASN A 172 11.92 7.99 17.91
CA ASN A 172 11.27 6.99 18.78
C ASN A 172 9.75 7.02 18.58
N LEU A 173 9.29 5.82 18.22
CA LEU A 173 7.83 5.77 18.04
C LEU A 173 7.15 5.51 19.39
N PRO A 174 5.83 5.95 19.49
CA PRO A 174 5.12 5.67 20.75
C PRO A 174 4.97 4.16 20.99
N LYS A 175 4.70 3.83 22.23
CA LYS A 175 4.42 2.41 22.53
C LYS A 175 3.10 1.97 21.87
N LEU A 176 3.34 1.14 20.85
CA LEU A 176 2.15 0.71 20.09
C LEU A 176 1.63 -0.61 20.68
N THR A 177 0.29 -0.50 20.83
CA THR A 177 -0.26 -1.79 21.31
C THR A 177 -0.37 -2.80 20.17
N ASN A 178 0.16 -3.97 20.60
CA ASN A 178 0.14 -5.06 19.60
C ASN A 178 -0.98 -6.05 19.95
N ASP A 179 -2.26 -5.62 19.73
CA ASP A 179 -3.38 -6.57 20.00
C ASP A 179 -3.73 -7.35 18.72
N PHE A 180 -2.76 -7.80 18.09
CA PHE A 180 -2.95 -8.43 16.77
C PHE A 180 -3.37 -9.89 16.96
N THR A 181 -4.03 -10.48 15.97
CA THR A 181 -4.75 -11.78 16.03
C THR A 181 -3.75 -12.94 16.08
N LYS A 182 -2.39 -12.73 15.75
CA LYS A 182 -1.45 -13.87 15.74
C LYS A 182 -0.44 -13.71 16.89
N ASP A 183 0.32 -15.01 17.03
CA ASP A 183 1.21 -15.09 18.22
C ASP A 183 2.44 -14.18 18.05
N PHE A 184 2.77 -13.91 16.71
CA PHE A 184 3.89 -12.96 16.53
C PHE A 184 3.77 -12.30 15.15
N HIS A 185 4.54 -11.11 14.99
CA HIS A 185 4.56 -10.38 13.71
C HIS A 185 5.99 -9.89 13.40
N TYR A 186 6.12 -9.71 12.09
CA TYR A 186 7.38 -9.02 11.69
C TYR A 186 7.12 -7.53 11.44
N VAL A 187 8.24 -6.83 11.66
CA VAL A 187 8.10 -5.36 11.49
C VAL A 187 8.72 -4.95 10.14
N ALA A 188 7.86 -4.21 9.44
CA ALA A 188 8.37 -3.75 8.13
C ALA A 188 8.34 -2.22 8.09
N TRP A 189 9.51 -1.71 7.61
CA TRP A 189 9.61 -0.25 7.43
C TRP A 189 9.57 0.10 5.93
N LYS A 190 8.67 1.11 5.72
CA LYS A 190 8.74 1.67 4.34
C LYS A 190 9.74 2.82 4.27
N ILE A 191 10.88 2.45 3.52
CA ILE A 191 11.97 3.46 3.55
C ILE A 191 12.41 3.74 2.10
N ASN A 192 13.02 4.89 1.97
CA ASN A 192 13.64 5.29 0.69
C ASN A 192 15.01 5.91 0.94
N VAL A 193 16.01 5.15 0.45
CA VAL A 193 17.39 5.67 0.61
C VAL A 193 17.81 6.35 -0.70
N LYS A 194 17.86 7.68 -0.62
CA LYS A 194 18.16 8.45 -1.85
C LYS A 194 19.66 8.50 -2.13
N LYS A 195 20.30 8.75 -1.08
CA LYS A 195 21.76 8.86 -1.30
C LYS A 195 22.49 8.56 0.01
N ILE A 196 23.59 7.83 -0.12
CA ILE A 196 24.47 7.61 1.04
C ILE A 196 25.66 8.58 0.96
N LEU A 197 25.90 9.29 2.01
CA LEU A 197 26.86 10.42 1.93
C LEU A 197 28.17 10.05 2.63
N SER A 198 28.17 8.94 3.33
CA SER A 198 29.41 8.58 4.06
C SER A 198 29.53 7.05 4.13
N GLN A 199 30.87 6.56 4.20
CA GLN A 199 31.11 5.11 4.28
C GLN A 199 30.86 4.59 5.70
N ASN A 200 30.79 5.49 6.64
CA ASN A 200 30.49 5.05 8.03
C ASN A 200 28.98 5.12 8.32
N ALA A 201 28.18 5.18 7.19
CA ALA A 201 26.73 5.32 7.41
C ALA A 201 26.16 4.02 7.97
N PHE A 202 25.20 4.29 9.02
CA PHE A 202 24.46 3.10 9.50
C PHE A 202 23.01 3.50 9.82
N VAL A 203 22.25 2.45 9.75
CA VAL A 203 20.86 2.59 10.23
C VAL A 203 20.60 1.47 11.24
N LYS A 204 20.24 1.99 12.47
CA LYS A 204 19.99 0.99 13.52
C LYS A 204 18.51 1.01 13.90
N PHE A 205 18.01 -0.23 13.89
CA PHE A 205 16.60 -0.40 14.33
C PHE A 205 16.60 -1.05 15.71
N SER A 206 15.70 -0.47 16.58
CA SER A 206 15.59 -1.07 17.93
C SER A 206 14.12 -1.35 18.24
N ILE A 207 13.96 -2.54 18.87
CA ILE A 207 12.58 -2.91 19.24
C ILE A 207 12.56 -3.27 20.72
N THR A 208 11.73 -2.49 21.42
CA THR A 208 11.52 -2.80 22.83
C THR A 208 10.07 -3.24 23.06
N GLU A 209 9.98 -4.43 23.88
CA GLU A 209 8.61 -4.95 24.16
C GLU A 209 8.38 -4.97 25.68
N GLY A 210 7.13 -4.77 25.95
CA GLY A 210 6.77 -4.90 27.38
C GLY A 210 5.35 -5.45 27.53
N LYS A 211 5.12 -5.90 28.81
CA LYS A 211 3.75 -6.40 29.07
C LYS A 211 2.77 -5.23 29.23
N LYS A 212 1.60 -5.33 28.58
CA LYS A 212 0.62 -4.24 28.50
C LYS A 212 0.13 -3.82 29.89
N ASP A 213 0.11 -4.76 30.86
CA ASP A 213 -0.48 -4.41 32.17
C ASP A 213 0.54 -4.58 33.28
N SER A 214 1.80 -4.49 32.81
CA SER A 214 2.85 -4.62 33.85
C SER A 214 4.04 -3.72 33.50
N ASN A 215 4.89 -3.47 34.48
CA ASN A 215 6.11 -2.67 34.21
C ASN A 215 7.23 -3.54 33.65
N LYS A 216 6.83 -4.71 33.27
CA LYS A 216 7.86 -5.60 32.72
C LYS A 216 8.29 -5.16 31.31
N VAL A 217 9.65 -5.03 31.21
CA VAL A 217 10.24 -4.66 29.90
C VAL A 217 11.23 -5.75 29.49
N TYR A 218 10.99 -6.24 28.30
CA TYR A 218 11.92 -7.26 27.77
C TYR A 218 13.14 -6.60 27.12
N PRO A 219 14.19 -7.43 26.92
CA PRO A 219 15.42 -6.88 26.33
C PRO A 219 15.19 -6.35 24.90
N THR A 220 15.93 -5.27 24.70
CA THR A 220 15.79 -4.58 23.40
C THR A 220 16.52 -5.39 22.30
N LYS A 221 15.73 -5.60 21.25
CA LYS A 221 16.34 -6.22 20.05
C LYS A 221 16.81 -5.14 19.06
N GLU A 222 18.09 -5.40 18.56
CA GLU A 222 18.64 -4.36 17.66
C GLU A 222 19.03 -4.99 16.32
N TYR A 223 18.75 -4.23 15.30
CA TYR A 223 19.16 -4.65 13.95
C TYR A 223 19.89 -3.50 13.25
N LEU A 224 21.15 -3.88 12.80
CA LEU A 224 22.02 -2.79 12.31
C LEU A 224 22.34 -3.02 10.82
N LEU A 225 22.06 -1.94 10.04
CA LEU A 225 22.47 -1.93 8.62
C LEU A 225 23.66 -0.99 8.43
N ARG A 226 24.73 -1.66 7.79
CA ARG A 226 25.92 -0.81 7.54
C ARG A 226 26.00 -0.43 6.06
N TYR A 227 27.03 0.24 5.73
CA TYR A 227 27.15 0.82 4.39
C TYR A 227 26.93 -0.24 3.29
N ASN A 228 27.55 -1.38 3.46
CA ASN A 228 27.42 -2.39 2.38
C ASN A 228 25.96 -2.84 2.21
N ASP A 229 25.29 -2.95 3.33
CA ASP A 229 23.85 -3.31 3.22
C ASP A 229 23.03 -2.16 2.63
N LEU A 230 23.32 -0.97 3.08
CA LEU A 230 22.53 0.21 2.66
C LEU A 230 22.77 0.55 1.20
N SER A 231 24.01 0.29 0.74
CA SER A 231 24.33 0.66 -0.65
C SER A 231 23.45 -0.12 -1.63
N LYS A 232 22.88 -1.23 -1.16
CA LYS A 232 21.98 -2.02 -2.05
C LYS A 232 20.63 -1.32 -2.21
N PHE A 233 20.37 -0.34 -1.29
CA PHE A 233 19.03 0.30 -1.32
C PHE A 233 19.09 1.64 -2.06
N GLU A 234 20.31 2.17 -2.13
CA GLU A 234 20.45 3.54 -2.67
C GLU A 234 19.88 3.63 -4.10
N GLY A 235 18.94 4.51 -4.35
CA GLY A 235 18.43 4.84 -5.70
C GLY A 235 17.31 3.88 -6.12
N LEU A 236 16.84 2.97 -5.22
CA LEU A 236 15.84 1.98 -5.65
C LEU A 236 14.44 2.56 -5.51
N GLY A 237 14.33 3.70 -4.97
CA GLY A 237 12.98 4.24 -4.68
C GLY A 237 12.43 3.65 -3.37
N TRP A 238 10.98 3.67 -3.22
CA TRP A 238 10.34 3.19 -1.98
C TRP A 238 10.37 1.65 -1.93
N ILE A 239 10.90 1.24 -0.74
CA ILE A 239 10.86 -0.22 -0.50
C ILE A 239 10.26 -0.46 0.89
N GLU A 240 9.74 -1.69 1.00
CA GLU A 240 9.48 -2.16 2.37
C GLU A 240 10.57 -3.13 2.83
N TYR A 241 11.15 -2.68 3.91
CA TYR A 241 12.22 -3.53 4.45
C TYR A 241 11.72 -4.20 5.74
N THR A 242 11.69 -5.58 5.67
CA THR A 242 11.18 -6.33 6.83
C THR A 242 12.35 -6.79 7.72
N LEU A 243 12.25 -6.46 8.96
CA LEU A 243 13.32 -6.86 9.90
C LEU A 243 13.17 -8.33 10.27
N PRO A 244 14.27 -9.02 10.24
CA PRO A 244 14.18 -10.44 10.64
C PRO A 244 14.03 -10.59 12.16
N ILE A 245 13.14 -9.72 12.75
CA ILE A 245 12.89 -9.78 14.18
C ILE A 245 11.38 -9.98 14.39
N LYS A 246 11.11 -10.99 15.28
CA LYS A 246 9.67 -11.24 15.57
C LYS A 246 9.26 -10.47 16.83
N VAL A 247 8.02 -9.98 16.68
CA VAL A 247 7.49 -9.33 17.89
C VAL A 247 6.24 -10.11 18.33
N HIS A 248 6.14 -10.10 19.72
CA HIS A 248 5.07 -10.95 20.27
C HIS A 248 3.76 -10.15 20.39
N CYS A 249 2.71 -11.02 20.24
CA CYS A 249 1.37 -10.38 20.34
C CYS A 249 1.05 -10.12 21.82
N ASN A 250 0.14 -9.21 22.07
CA ASN A 250 -0.40 -8.84 23.40
C ASN A 250 0.64 -8.12 24.26
N ARG A 251 1.63 -7.49 23.52
CA ARG A 251 2.63 -6.64 24.22
C ARG A 251 2.62 -5.25 23.58
N TRP A 252 3.00 -4.28 24.46
CA TRP A 252 3.29 -3.04 23.72
C TRP A 252 4.69 -3.09 23.09
N ILE A 253 4.76 -2.45 21.91
CA ILE A 253 6.00 -2.49 21.12
C ILE A 253 6.43 -1.05 20.83
N GLN A 254 7.62 -0.83 21.22
CA GLN A 254 8.16 0.49 20.84
C GLN A 254 9.33 0.34 19.84
N LEU A 255 9.16 1.07 18.71
CA LEU A 255 10.19 0.98 17.65
C LEU A 255 11.01 2.28 17.60
N SER A 256 12.29 2.04 17.32
CA SER A 256 13.12 3.24 17.10
C SER A 256 14.12 3.01 15.97
N ILE A 257 14.46 4.17 15.40
CA ILE A 257 15.44 4.09 14.29
C ILE A 257 16.48 5.20 14.51
N GLU A 258 17.69 4.73 14.38
CA GLU A 258 18.81 5.66 14.53
C GLU A 258 19.70 5.67 13.28
N VAL A 259 19.98 6.94 12.92
CA VAL A 259 20.86 7.08 11.74
C VAL A 259 21.97 8.06 12.09
N ASN A 260 23.20 7.71 11.54
CA ASN A 260 24.32 8.63 11.80
C ASN A 260 24.12 9.98 11.10
N LYS A 261 24.44 11.01 11.84
CA LYS A 261 24.21 12.39 11.34
C LYS A 261 24.99 12.64 10.05
N GLY A 262 24.25 13.15 9.11
CA GLY A 262 24.88 13.66 7.86
C GLY A 262 25.41 12.52 7.00
N SER A 263 24.90 11.29 7.31
CA SER A 263 25.58 10.18 6.61
C SER A 263 24.66 9.59 5.53
N ILE A 264 23.34 9.91 5.68
CA ILE A 264 22.44 9.25 4.70
C ILE A 264 21.25 10.19 4.46
N ASP A 265 20.94 10.38 3.20
CA ASP A 265 19.66 11.01 2.81
C ASP A 265 18.56 9.95 2.61
N MET A 266 17.69 9.90 3.64
CA MET A 266 16.70 8.80 3.61
C MET A 266 15.33 9.33 4.05
N ARG A 267 14.29 8.61 3.53
CA ARG A 267 12.92 8.99 3.93
C ARG A 267 12.18 7.77 4.47
N ILE A 268 11.19 8.13 5.37
CA ILE A 268 10.40 7.02 5.96
C ILE A 268 8.92 7.40 5.88
N ASP A 269 8.19 6.35 5.53
CA ASP A 269 6.74 6.65 5.35
C ASP A 269 5.93 6.02 6.49
N TYR A 270 5.98 4.76 6.62
CA TYR A 270 5.17 4.12 7.68
C TYR A 270 5.90 2.85 8.15
N VAL A 271 5.36 2.33 9.27
CA VAL A 271 5.77 0.99 9.76
C VAL A 271 4.52 0.11 9.89
N ARG A 272 4.74 -1.17 9.47
CA ARG A 272 3.57 -2.04 9.68
C ARG A 272 4.03 -3.41 10.18
N PHE A 273 3.06 -4.14 10.69
CA PHE A 273 3.35 -5.47 11.27
C PHE A 273 2.74 -6.55 10.36
N LYS A 274 3.71 -7.49 10.01
CA LYS A 274 3.31 -8.53 9.04
C LYS A 274 3.25 -9.89 9.74
N LYS A 275 2.30 -10.63 9.16
CA LYS A 275 2.12 -11.97 9.77
C LYS A 275 3.21 -12.95 9.29
N SER A 276 3.73 -12.65 8.15
CA SER A 276 4.76 -13.57 7.64
C SER A 276 5.98 -12.76 7.18
N PHE A 277 7.17 -13.37 7.29
CA PHE A 277 8.43 -12.67 6.94
C PHE A 277 8.51 -12.45 5.43
N GLY A 278 7.85 -13.31 4.62
CA GLY A 278 7.96 -13.17 3.14
C GLY A 278 9.39 -12.81 2.71
N LYS A 279 9.55 -11.74 1.87
CA LYS A 279 10.86 -11.25 1.39
C LYS A 279 11.34 -10.10 2.29
N GLN A 280 12.64 -10.17 2.44
CA GLN A 280 13.20 -9.10 3.30
C GLN A 280 13.00 -7.73 2.65
N ILE A 281 13.19 -7.71 1.41
CA ILE A 281 12.95 -6.44 0.69
C ILE A 281 11.79 -6.65 -0.29
N TYR A 282 10.88 -5.73 -0.10
CA TYR A 282 9.75 -5.80 -1.05
C TYR A 282 9.58 -4.46 -1.78
N PHE A 283 9.33 -4.63 -3.12
CA PHE A 283 9.05 -3.43 -3.93
C PHE A 283 7.53 -3.32 -4.17
N PRO A 284 7.04 -2.17 -3.67
CA PRO A 284 5.60 -2.04 -3.94
C PRO A 284 5.30 -2.09 -5.45
N LYS A 285 4.42 -3.12 -5.77
CA LYS A 285 4.09 -3.30 -7.21
C LYS A 285 2.65 -2.82 -7.47
N MET A 286 2.62 -1.63 -8.13
CA MET A 286 1.23 -1.13 -8.36
C MET A 286 0.76 -1.54 -9.77
N GLY A 287 1.72 -2.12 -10.53
CA GLY A 287 1.44 -2.38 -11.97
C GLY A 287 0.29 -3.40 -12.14
N HIS A 288 0.14 -4.29 -11.24
CA HIS A 288 -0.86 -5.35 -11.48
C HIS A 288 -2.27 -4.86 -11.16
N PHE A 289 -2.33 -3.56 -10.43
CA PHE A 289 -3.67 -3.03 -10.08
C PHE A 289 -4.08 -1.92 -11.06
N LEU A 290 -3.08 -1.69 -12.00
CA LEU A 290 -3.38 -0.62 -12.96
C LEU A 290 -4.05 -1.22 -14.21
N PRO A 291 -5.07 -0.49 -14.75
CA PRO A 291 -5.65 -0.95 -16.01
C PRO A 291 -4.59 -1.17 -17.10
N ILE A 292 -4.55 -2.33 -17.79
CA ILE A 292 -3.71 -2.75 -18.93
C ILE A 292 -3.27 -1.53 -19.74
N HIS A 293 -3.86 -0.36 -19.79
CA HIS A 293 -3.46 0.77 -20.67
C HIS A 293 -2.42 1.64 -19.98
N LYS A 294 -2.18 1.51 -18.62
CA LYS A 294 -1.10 2.24 -17.91
C LYS A 294 0.21 1.45 -17.93
N LEU A 295 0.35 0.30 -18.44
CA LEU A 295 1.52 -0.58 -18.57
C LEU A 295 2.03 -0.60 -20.01
N LEU A 296 1.60 0.38 -21.13
CA LEU A 296 2.10 0.33 -22.52
C LEU A 296 2.38 1.75 -22.99
N PRO A 297 3.68 2.49 -22.95
CA PRO A 297 4.09 3.89 -23.20
C PRO A 297 4.08 4.22 -24.70
N ASN A 298 3.48 3.49 -25.76
CA ASN A 298 3.33 4.03 -27.13
C ASN A 298 1.86 3.99 -27.55
N VAL A 299 1.01 4.34 -26.71
CA VAL A 299 -0.43 4.55 -26.92
C VAL A 299 -0.70 6.07 -26.98
N PRO A 300 -0.92 6.67 -28.24
CA PRO A 300 -1.22 8.10 -28.49
C PRO A 300 -2.01 8.71 -27.33
N LYS A 301 -1.54 9.66 -26.64
CA LYS A 301 -2.04 10.46 -25.51
C LYS A 301 -3.57 10.45 -25.45
N ALA A 302 -4.25 10.03 -26.51
CA ALA A 302 -5.72 9.94 -26.48
C ALA A 302 -6.17 8.54 -26.02
N PHE A 303 -5.15 7.58 -25.84
CA PHE A 303 -5.43 6.17 -25.50
C PHE A 303 -4.50 5.72 -24.38
N LYS A 304 -3.76 6.46 -23.56
CA LYS A 304 -2.98 6.26 -22.32
C LYS A 304 -3.91 5.92 -21.16
N ASP A 305 -5.26 5.92 -21.45
CA ASP A 305 -6.28 5.65 -20.41
C ASP A 305 -7.00 4.33 -20.73
N ASN A 306 -6.46 3.31 -21.60
CA ASN A 306 -7.28 2.11 -21.82
C ASN A 306 -6.43 0.98 -22.43
N TYR A 307 -5.21 0.34 -21.92
CA TYR A 307 -5.29 -1.12 -21.98
C TYR A 307 -4.23 -1.71 -22.89
N PHE A 308 -2.77 -1.55 -22.99
CA PHE A 308 -1.88 -2.68 -23.36
C PHE A 308 -0.50 -2.14 -23.70
N SER A 309 0.78 -2.84 -23.16
CA SER A 309 2.24 -2.65 -23.45
C SER A 309 2.55 -3.11 -24.88
N MET A 310 3.05 -2.34 -25.80
CA MET A 310 3.76 -1.97 -27.02
C MET A 310 4.58 -3.15 -27.56
N LYS A 311 4.84 -4.36 -26.98
CA LYS A 311 5.62 -5.47 -27.55
C LYS A 311 4.71 -6.62 -27.97
N GLU A 312 3.52 -6.69 -27.41
CA GLU A 312 2.47 -7.64 -27.85
C GLU A 312 1.67 -7.07 -29.03
N MET A 313 1.77 -5.76 -29.40
CA MET A 313 1.07 -5.11 -30.54
C MET A 313 1.92 -5.18 -31.81
N GLU A 314 3.27 -5.35 -31.60
CA GLU A 314 4.12 -5.48 -32.82
C GLU A 314 4.14 -6.92 -33.33
N ASN A 315 3.78 -7.89 -32.59
CA ASN A 315 3.64 -9.29 -33.04
C ASN A 315 2.26 -9.56 -33.62
N LEU A 316 1.18 -8.76 -33.26
CA LEU A 316 -0.18 -8.92 -33.82
C LEU A 316 -0.31 -8.20 -35.16
N LEU A 317 0.52 -7.18 -35.46
CA LEU A 317 0.53 -6.44 -36.75
C LEU A 317 1.42 -7.17 -37.76
N LEU A 318 2.19 -8.14 -37.41
CA LEU A 318 2.96 -8.94 -38.40
C LEU A 318 2.16 -10.18 -38.82
N LEU A 319 0.93 -10.39 -38.35
CA LEU A 319 0.13 -11.54 -38.82
C LEU A 319 -0.81 -11.11 -39.95
N LYS A 320 -0.61 -9.85 -40.51
CA LYS A 320 -1.31 -9.52 -41.77
C LYS A 320 -0.43 -9.81 -42.98
N ASP A 321 0.58 -10.75 -42.77
CA ASP A 321 1.22 -11.24 -44.01
C ASP A 321 1.14 -12.77 -44.07
N ILE A 322 0.06 -13.46 -43.40
CA ILE A 322 -0.04 -14.90 -43.72
C ILE A 322 -1.51 -15.24 -43.93
N ILE A 323 -2.25 -14.48 -44.66
CA ILE A 323 -3.40 -15.19 -45.27
C ILE A 323 -3.51 -14.77 -46.73
N GLU A 324 -2.71 -15.36 -47.74
CA GLU A 324 -3.39 -15.84 -48.97
C GLU A 324 -4.60 -16.74 -48.62
#